data_AF-A0A9D8DDD7-F1
#
_entry.id   AF-A0A9D8DDD7-F1
#
_cell.length_a   1.000
_cell.length_b   1.000
_cell.length_c   1.000
_cell.angle_alpha   90.00
_cell.angle_beta   90.00
_cell.angle_gamma   90.00
#
_symmetry.space_group_name_H-M   'P 1'
#
loop_
_entity.id
_entity.type
_entity.pdbx_description
1 polymer ?
#
loop_
_entity_poly.entity_id
_entity_poly.type
_entity_poly.pdbx_seq_one_letter_code
_entity_poly.pdbx_strand_id
1 'polypeptide(L)'
;MRELVARAEAACGHLDPRRARLEAELLAGLYHSNFGHLLNRMDKNAMGASIETRIPFLDPELTRPILNLRVGRRPKPIVREVAAAHLPAAIARRPKQLSMHYDLAGMVRRAGNPNALADGALRDALGIPAPEWAEIRAPGSGVPPIWLWSGEVWARLFLEGASAERVERELFGSRA
;
A
#
# COMPACT_ATOMS: atom_id res chain seq x y z
N MET A 1 3.80 7.30 -19.80
CA MET A 1 5.06 6.92 -19.13
C MET A 1 6.27 7.62 -19.72
N ARG A 2 6.61 7.44 -21.01
CA ARG A 2 7.78 8.06 -21.66
C ARG A 2 7.84 9.60 -21.54
N GLU A 3 6.71 10.28 -21.77
CA GLU A 3 6.62 11.74 -21.62
C GLU A 3 6.85 12.22 -20.18
N LEU A 4 6.39 11.44 -19.21
CA LEU A 4 6.56 11.75 -17.79
C LEU A 4 8.02 11.56 -17.35
N VAL A 5 8.68 10.51 -17.86
CA VAL A 5 10.12 10.29 -17.66
C VAL A 5 10.92 11.43 -18.27
N ALA A 6 10.64 11.85 -19.51
CA ALA A 6 11.34 12.96 -20.15
C ALA A 6 11.19 14.29 -19.37
N ARG A 7 10.00 14.57 -18.83
CA ARG A 7 9.77 15.72 -17.95
C ARG A 7 10.51 15.61 -16.62
N ALA A 8 10.58 14.41 -16.06
CA ALA A 8 11.32 14.14 -14.83
C ALA A 8 12.84 14.24 -15.04
N GLU A 9 13.36 13.77 -16.18
CA GLU A 9 14.78 13.92 -16.56
C GLU A 9 15.18 15.39 -16.66
N ALA A 10 14.33 16.23 -17.27
CA ALA A 10 14.57 17.68 -17.30
C ALA A 10 14.63 18.30 -15.89
N ALA A 11 13.76 17.87 -14.97
CA ALA A 11 13.79 18.32 -13.58
C ALA A 11 15.04 17.82 -12.81
N CYS A 12 15.52 16.63 -13.15
CA CYS A 12 16.72 16.01 -12.58
C CYS A 12 18.03 16.40 -13.29
N GLY A 13 17.99 17.29 -14.29
CA GLY A 13 19.16 17.65 -15.12
C GLY A 13 20.33 18.31 -14.38
N HIS A 14 20.16 18.65 -13.10
CA HIS A 14 21.21 19.13 -12.20
C HIS A 14 22.04 18.01 -11.58
N LEU A 15 21.68 16.74 -11.81
CA LEU A 15 22.38 15.56 -11.31
C LEU A 15 23.28 14.95 -12.40
N ASP A 16 24.22 14.08 -12.00
CA ASP A 16 24.97 13.23 -12.93
C ASP A 16 24.01 12.47 -13.88
N PRO A 17 24.32 12.32 -15.18
CA PRO A 17 23.39 11.74 -16.15
C PRO A 17 22.83 10.36 -15.80
N ARG A 18 23.64 9.47 -15.18
CA ARG A 18 23.15 8.14 -14.77
C ARG A 18 22.19 8.24 -13.60
N ARG A 19 22.46 9.15 -12.68
CA ARG A 19 21.58 9.41 -11.53
C ARG A 19 20.31 10.14 -11.95
N ALA A 20 20.42 11.12 -12.82
CA ALA A 20 19.27 11.88 -13.34
C ALA A 20 18.23 10.97 -13.98
N ARG A 21 18.68 9.99 -14.78
CA ARG A 21 17.79 8.99 -15.39
C ARG A 21 17.12 8.08 -14.35
N LEU A 22 17.88 7.57 -13.38
CA LEU A 22 17.32 6.72 -12.32
C LEU A 22 16.27 7.46 -11.48
N GLU A 23 16.59 8.68 -11.03
CA GLU A 23 15.69 9.51 -10.24
C GLU A 23 14.44 9.89 -11.06
N ALA A 24 14.60 10.15 -12.36
CA ALA A 24 13.48 10.43 -13.26
C ALA A 24 12.56 9.22 -13.44
N GLU A 25 13.11 8.03 -13.65
CA GLU A 25 12.33 6.79 -13.75
C GLU A 25 11.58 6.48 -12.44
N LEU A 26 12.23 6.69 -11.28
CA LEU A 26 11.61 6.54 -9.95
C LEU A 26 10.49 7.56 -9.72
N LEU A 27 10.72 8.84 -10.03
CA LEU A 27 9.73 9.90 -9.86
C LEU A 27 8.52 9.66 -10.76
N ALA A 28 8.77 9.26 -12.01
CA ALA A 28 7.72 8.96 -12.95
C ALA A 28 6.91 7.72 -12.52
N GLY A 29 7.58 6.69 -11.96
CA GLY A 29 6.92 5.54 -11.35
C GLY A 29 6.07 5.88 -10.12
N LEU A 30 6.56 6.75 -9.24
CA LEU A 30 5.83 7.24 -8.07
C LEU A 30 4.58 8.04 -8.47
N TYR A 31 4.70 8.89 -9.49
CA TYR A 31 3.59 9.69 -9.98
C TYR A 31 2.49 8.82 -10.61
N HIS A 32 2.89 7.84 -11.42
CA HIS A 32 1.97 6.91 -12.06
C HIS A 32 1.25 6.00 -11.06
N SER A 33 1.96 5.48 -10.05
CA SER A 33 1.41 4.49 -9.11
C SER A 33 0.66 5.08 -7.93
N ASN A 34 1.09 6.24 -7.41
CA ASN A 34 0.64 6.70 -6.09
C ASN A 34 0.10 8.13 -6.08
N PHE A 35 0.77 9.10 -6.70
CA PHE A 35 0.36 10.51 -6.53
C PHE A 35 -0.97 10.83 -7.20
N GLY A 36 -1.21 10.34 -8.43
CA GLY A 36 -2.48 10.57 -9.12
C GLY A 36 -3.68 10.02 -8.36
N HIS A 37 -3.52 8.87 -7.69
CA HIS A 37 -4.59 8.28 -6.87
C HIS A 37 -4.73 9.00 -5.53
N LEU A 38 -3.63 9.31 -4.84
CA LEU A 38 -3.69 9.94 -3.51
C LEU A 38 -4.26 11.36 -3.58
N LEU A 39 -3.80 12.18 -4.54
CA LEU A 39 -4.22 13.57 -4.68
C LEU A 39 -5.66 13.66 -5.16
N ASN A 40 -5.98 13.03 -6.29
CA ASN A 40 -7.32 13.15 -6.87
C ASN A 40 -8.40 12.47 -6.03
N ARG A 41 -8.10 11.33 -5.39
CA ARG A 41 -9.11 10.62 -4.59
C ARG A 41 -9.43 11.36 -3.31
N MET A 42 -8.41 11.88 -2.62
CA MET A 42 -8.63 12.63 -1.38
C MET A 42 -9.39 13.92 -1.67
N ASP A 43 -8.95 14.69 -2.67
CA ASP A 43 -9.59 15.95 -3.06
C ASP A 43 -11.06 15.74 -3.46
N LYS A 44 -11.34 14.85 -4.41
CA LYS A 44 -12.71 14.59 -4.86
C LYS A 44 -13.64 14.10 -3.74
N ASN A 45 -13.13 13.23 -2.87
CA ASN A 45 -13.92 12.71 -1.75
C ASN A 45 -14.27 13.82 -0.75
N ALA A 46 -13.32 14.69 -0.43
CA ALA A 46 -13.55 15.80 0.50
C ALA A 46 -14.41 16.90 -0.13
N MET A 47 -14.19 17.21 -1.40
CA MET A 47 -14.97 18.19 -2.15
C MET A 47 -16.42 17.75 -2.40
N GLY A 48 -16.69 16.44 -2.42
CA GLY A 48 -18.07 15.93 -2.37
C GLY A 48 -18.85 16.41 -1.14
N ALA A 49 -18.14 16.77 -0.06
CA ALA A 49 -18.70 17.40 1.14
C ALA A 49 -18.35 18.90 1.24
N SER A 50 -17.85 19.53 0.16
CA SER A 50 -17.36 20.92 0.14
C SER A 50 -16.28 21.23 1.19
N ILE A 51 -15.44 20.25 1.50
CA ILE A 51 -14.33 20.40 2.46
C ILE A 51 -13.02 20.55 1.70
N GLU A 52 -12.34 21.67 1.90
CA GLU A 52 -10.96 21.85 1.46
C GLU A 52 -10.02 20.97 2.29
N THR A 53 -9.17 20.17 1.64
CA THR A 53 -8.14 19.38 2.31
C THR A 53 -6.75 19.84 1.88
N ARG A 54 -5.89 20.09 2.87
CA ARG A 54 -4.48 20.47 2.62
C ARG A 54 -3.57 19.33 3.07
N ILE A 55 -2.56 19.02 2.27
CA ILE A 55 -1.51 18.04 2.62
C ILE A 55 -0.17 18.76 2.72
N PRO A 56 0.23 19.24 3.92
CA PRO A 56 1.51 19.94 4.11
C PRO A 56 2.73 19.11 3.69
N PHE A 57 2.64 17.78 3.76
CA PHE A 57 3.72 16.89 3.31
C PHE A 57 3.97 16.90 1.80
N LEU A 58 3.09 17.55 1.01
CA LEU A 58 3.22 17.72 -0.43
C LEU A 58 3.61 19.15 -0.83
N ASP A 59 3.95 19.99 0.14
CA ASP A 59 4.45 21.33 -0.14
C ASP A 59 5.73 21.25 -1.02
N PRO A 60 5.82 22.01 -2.13
CA PRO A 60 7.01 22.02 -2.99
C PRO A 60 8.31 22.36 -2.25
N GLU A 61 8.26 23.28 -1.29
CA GLU A 61 9.42 23.69 -0.50
C GLU A 61 9.91 22.58 0.43
N LEU A 62 9.00 21.71 0.87
CA LEU A 62 9.34 20.53 1.67
C LEU A 62 9.76 19.33 0.80
N THR A 63 9.07 19.09 -0.30
CA THR A 63 9.29 17.89 -1.15
C THR A 63 10.58 17.96 -1.96
N ARG A 64 10.95 19.15 -2.48
CA ARG A 64 12.18 19.35 -3.26
C ARG A 64 13.45 18.89 -2.52
N PRO A 65 13.72 19.28 -1.26
CA PRO A 65 14.89 18.78 -0.54
C PRO A 65 14.74 17.30 -0.16
N ILE A 66 13.52 16.83 0.16
CA ILE A 66 13.30 15.43 0.58
C ILE A 66 13.61 14.43 -0.52
N LEU A 67 13.27 14.75 -1.77
CA LEU A 67 13.58 13.90 -2.93
C LEU A 67 15.09 13.68 -3.11
N ASN A 68 15.92 14.57 -2.56
CA ASN A 68 17.38 14.48 -2.64
C ASN A 68 18.03 13.75 -1.46
N LEU A 69 17.24 13.30 -0.47
CA LEU A 69 17.74 12.59 0.71
C LEU A 69 18.02 11.12 0.41
N ARG A 70 19.11 10.58 0.98
CA ARG A 70 19.45 9.16 0.84
C ARG A 70 18.41 8.29 1.55
N VAL A 71 17.93 7.25 0.87
CA VAL A 71 17.03 6.25 1.46
C VAL A 71 17.79 5.47 2.53
N GLY A 72 17.44 5.69 3.80
CA GLY A 72 18.00 4.97 4.94
C GLY A 72 17.32 3.61 5.18
N ARG A 73 17.96 2.74 5.98
CA ARG A 73 17.42 1.41 6.36
C ARG A 73 16.13 1.46 7.19
N ARG A 74 15.82 2.59 7.83
CA ARG A 74 14.62 2.76 8.65
C ARG A 74 13.62 3.67 7.92
N PRO A 75 12.32 3.36 7.96
CA PRO A 75 11.32 4.21 7.32
C PRO A 75 11.20 5.55 8.04
N LYS A 76 11.24 6.64 7.25
CA LYS A 76 11.03 8.04 7.68
C LYS A 76 11.94 8.49 8.85
N PRO A 77 13.27 8.31 8.79
CA PRO A 77 14.14 8.55 9.92
C PRO A 77 14.16 10.04 10.34
N ILE A 78 14.28 10.94 9.38
CA ILE A 78 14.29 12.40 9.61
C ILE A 78 12.96 12.89 10.19
N VAL A 79 11.83 12.39 9.66
CA VAL A 79 10.50 12.74 10.20
C VAL A 79 10.38 12.32 11.67
N ARG A 80 10.95 11.17 12.06
CA ARG A 80 10.91 10.69 13.45
C ARG A 80 11.82 11.50 14.37
N GLU A 81 12.95 11.97 13.87
CA GLU A 81 13.86 12.85 14.62
C GLU A 81 13.19 14.19 14.90
N VAL A 82 12.62 14.84 13.88
CA VAL A 82 11.84 16.07 14.04
C VAL A 82 10.64 15.83 14.98
N ALA A 83 9.90 14.73 14.79
CA ALA A 83 8.78 14.40 15.67
C ALA A 83 9.18 14.21 17.13
N ALA A 84 10.38 13.68 17.42
CA ALA A 84 10.85 13.47 18.79
C ALA A 84 11.10 14.78 19.55
N ALA A 85 11.33 15.88 18.83
CA ALA A 85 11.46 17.21 19.43
C ALA A 85 10.10 17.85 19.79
N HIS A 86 9.01 17.40 19.17
CA HIS A 86 7.70 18.06 19.28
C HIS A 86 6.59 17.17 19.86
N LEU A 87 6.79 15.86 19.93
CA LEU A 87 5.78 14.89 20.33
C LEU A 87 6.31 13.95 21.43
N PRO A 88 5.44 13.41 22.29
CA PRO A 88 5.82 12.37 23.25
C PRO A 88 6.50 11.19 22.58
N ALA A 89 7.49 10.59 23.26
CA ALA A 89 8.28 9.48 22.72
C ALA A 89 7.41 8.31 22.23
N ALA A 90 6.30 8.02 22.91
CA ALA A 90 5.35 6.98 22.53
C ALA A 90 4.71 7.22 21.15
N ILE A 91 4.54 8.48 20.73
CA ILE A 91 3.99 8.84 19.40
C ILE A 91 5.11 8.93 18.37
N ALA A 92 6.20 9.65 18.67
CA ALA A 92 7.31 9.85 17.73
C ALA A 92 7.98 8.53 17.30
N ARG A 93 8.05 7.55 18.21
CA ARG A 93 8.66 6.23 17.98
C ARG A 93 7.63 5.15 17.62
N ARG A 94 6.35 5.50 17.53
CA ARG A 94 5.29 4.53 17.20
C ARG A 94 5.57 3.86 15.85
N PRO A 95 5.53 2.52 15.73
CA PRO A 95 5.62 1.84 14.45
C PRO A 95 4.54 2.34 13.48
N LYS A 96 4.85 2.43 12.18
CA LYS A 96 3.84 2.79 11.17
C LYS A 96 2.76 1.72 11.21
N GLN A 97 1.53 2.13 11.51
CA GLN A 97 0.39 1.24 11.34
C GLN A 97 0.09 1.09 9.85
N LEU A 98 -0.18 -0.13 9.41
CA LEU A 98 -0.55 -0.44 8.02
C LEU A 98 -1.95 0.09 7.65
N SER A 99 -2.70 0.67 8.60
CA SER A 99 -4.02 1.27 8.39
C SER A 99 -4.34 2.30 9.49
N MET A 100 -5.46 3.02 9.34
CA MET A 100 -6.09 3.76 10.44
C MET A 100 -6.51 2.74 11.50
N HIS A 101 -5.91 2.70 12.70
CA HIS A 101 -6.36 2.04 13.95
C HIS A 101 -7.23 0.74 13.96
N TYR A 102 -7.41 0.08 12.83
CA TYR A 102 -8.27 -1.09 12.64
C TYR A 102 -7.36 -2.29 12.67
N ASP A 103 -7.66 -3.22 13.58
CA ASP A 103 -7.16 -4.58 13.55
C ASP A 103 -7.75 -5.30 12.34
N LEU A 104 -7.31 -4.91 11.13
CA LEU A 104 -7.81 -5.47 9.88
C LEU A 104 -7.48 -6.96 9.81
N ALA A 105 -6.29 -7.36 10.27
CA ALA A 105 -5.89 -8.75 10.31
C ALA A 105 -6.77 -9.59 11.24
N GLY A 106 -7.17 -9.07 12.41
CA GLY A 106 -8.13 -9.75 13.27
C GLY A 106 -9.57 -9.60 12.79
N MET A 107 -9.96 -8.51 12.16
CA MET A 107 -11.30 -8.34 11.58
C MET A 107 -11.54 -9.34 10.46
N VAL A 108 -10.59 -9.45 9.52
CA VAL A 108 -10.64 -10.41 8.43
C VAL A 108 -10.59 -11.84 8.97
N ARG A 109 -9.79 -12.13 10.01
CA ARG A 109 -9.83 -13.45 10.67
C ARG A 109 -11.14 -13.76 11.39
N ARG A 110 -11.81 -12.75 11.95
CA ARG A 110 -13.09 -12.91 12.66
C ARG A 110 -14.28 -13.05 11.71
N ALA A 111 -14.29 -12.29 10.62
CA ALA A 111 -15.38 -12.28 9.65
C ALA A 111 -15.21 -13.35 8.56
N GLY A 112 -13.97 -13.69 8.23
CA GLY A 112 -13.64 -14.62 7.17
C GLY A 112 -13.72 -16.06 7.61
N ASN A 113 -14.26 -16.93 6.75
CA ASN A 113 -14.19 -18.38 6.93
C ASN A 113 -12.70 -18.83 6.94
N PRO A 114 -12.18 -19.38 8.05
CA PRO A 114 -10.75 -19.73 8.17
C PRO A 114 -10.31 -20.81 7.17
N ASN A 115 -11.26 -21.59 6.66
CA ASN A 115 -11.00 -22.63 5.66
C ASN A 115 -11.01 -22.08 4.23
N ALA A 116 -11.56 -20.89 3.99
CA ALA A 116 -11.71 -20.36 2.64
C ALA A 116 -10.37 -20.12 1.93
N LEU A 117 -9.32 -19.82 2.69
CA LEU A 117 -7.97 -19.71 2.16
C LEU A 117 -7.21 -21.04 2.11
N ALA A 118 -7.63 -22.10 2.81
CA ALA A 118 -6.81 -23.32 2.93
C ALA A 118 -6.70 -24.06 1.59
N ASP A 119 -7.84 -24.16 0.90
CA ASP A 119 -8.00 -24.75 -0.43
C ASP A 119 -8.67 -23.72 -1.34
N GLY A 120 -8.14 -22.50 -1.34
CA GLY A 120 -8.69 -21.35 -2.03
C GLY A 120 -8.20 -21.20 -3.48
N ALA A 121 -8.96 -20.46 -4.28
CA ALA A 121 -8.69 -20.18 -5.68
C ALA A 121 -7.30 -19.55 -5.90
N LEU A 122 -6.81 -18.74 -4.95
CA LEU A 122 -5.50 -18.10 -5.04
C LEU A 122 -4.37 -19.13 -4.97
N ARG A 123 -4.46 -20.12 -4.10
CA ARG A 123 -3.45 -21.18 -4.00
C ARG A 123 -3.34 -21.94 -5.31
N ASP A 124 -4.50 -22.33 -5.83
CA ASP A 124 -4.60 -23.14 -7.05
C ASP A 124 -4.10 -22.35 -8.27
N ALA A 125 -4.43 -21.06 -8.36
CA ALA A 125 -3.93 -20.16 -9.40
C ALA A 125 -2.41 -19.96 -9.36
N LEU A 126 -1.81 -19.96 -8.16
CA LEU A 126 -0.36 -19.84 -7.99
C LEU A 126 0.38 -21.19 -8.10
N GLY A 127 -0.35 -22.32 -8.15
CA GLY A 127 0.22 -23.65 -8.19
C GLY A 127 1.04 -24.02 -6.94
N ILE A 128 0.76 -23.40 -5.80
CA ILE A 128 1.53 -23.59 -4.56
C ILE A 128 1.04 -24.85 -3.83
N PRO A 129 1.92 -25.81 -3.51
CA PRO A 129 1.56 -27.00 -2.74
C PRO A 129 0.95 -26.65 -1.37
N ALA A 130 -0.01 -27.46 -0.90
CA ALA A 130 -0.71 -27.23 0.36
C ALA A 130 0.20 -27.03 1.59
N PRO A 131 1.33 -27.78 1.77
CA PRO A 131 2.24 -27.55 2.89
C PRO A 131 2.90 -26.17 2.87
N GLU A 132 3.41 -25.76 1.70
CA GLU A 132 4.03 -24.44 1.51
C GLU A 132 3.00 -23.31 1.70
N TRP A 133 1.79 -23.53 1.21
CA TRP A 133 0.69 -22.59 1.41
C TRP A 133 0.30 -22.42 2.88
N ALA A 134 0.34 -23.50 3.67
CA ALA A 134 0.10 -23.44 5.10
C ALA A 134 1.14 -22.56 5.82
N GLU A 135 2.42 -22.63 5.41
CA GLU A 135 3.48 -21.76 5.94
C GLU A 135 3.25 -20.28 5.57
N ILE A 136 2.88 -20.00 4.31
CA ILE A 136 2.59 -18.63 3.84
C ILE A 136 1.43 -18.00 4.62
N ARG A 137 0.39 -18.79 4.92
CA ARG A 137 -0.77 -18.31 5.70
C ARG A 137 -0.51 -18.19 7.19
N ALA A 138 0.56 -18.81 7.70
CA ALA A 138 0.82 -18.85 9.13
C ALA A 138 1.09 -17.43 9.68
N PRO A 139 0.61 -17.12 10.90
CA PRO A 139 0.97 -15.87 11.56
C PRO A 139 2.49 -15.70 11.64
N GLY A 140 3.00 -14.56 11.16
CA GLY A 140 4.44 -14.28 11.19
C GLY A 140 5.21 -14.67 9.93
N SER A 141 4.56 -15.21 8.89
CA SER A 141 5.18 -15.52 7.58
C SER A 141 5.77 -14.31 6.85
N GLY A 142 5.49 -13.09 7.32
CA GLY A 142 5.88 -11.84 6.66
C GLY A 142 4.90 -11.40 5.57
N VAL A 143 3.96 -12.26 5.16
CA VAL A 143 2.91 -11.90 4.19
C VAL A 143 1.72 -11.28 4.93
N PRO A 144 1.32 -10.04 4.60
CA PRO A 144 0.15 -9.42 5.20
C PRO A 144 -1.13 -10.22 4.89
N PRO A 145 -1.95 -10.62 5.89
CA PRO A 145 -3.16 -11.41 5.64
C PRO A 145 -4.12 -10.77 4.63
N ILE A 146 -4.22 -9.44 4.62
CA ILE A 146 -5.06 -8.71 3.67
C ILE A 146 -4.68 -8.97 2.21
N TRP A 147 -3.41 -9.22 1.90
CA TRP A 147 -3.00 -9.53 0.53
C TRP A 147 -3.50 -10.90 0.10
N LEU A 148 -3.45 -11.89 0.99
CA LEU A 148 -3.96 -13.23 0.73
C LEU A 148 -5.48 -13.20 0.51
N TRP A 149 -6.22 -12.48 1.37
CA TRP A 149 -7.66 -12.34 1.22
C TRP A 149 -8.08 -11.55 -0.01
N SER A 150 -7.41 -10.44 -0.32
CA SER A 150 -7.68 -9.68 -1.55
C SER A 150 -7.35 -10.49 -2.80
N GLY A 151 -6.25 -11.25 -2.78
CA GLY A 151 -5.87 -12.14 -3.88
C GLY A 151 -6.88 -13.27 -4.08
N GLU A 152 -7.41 -13.84 -2.99
CA GLU A 152 -8.46 -14.86 -3.04
C GLU A 152 -9.76 -14.32 -3.66
N VAL A 153 -10.23 -13.17 -3.20
CA VAL A 153 -11.41 -12.50 -3.79
C VAL A 153 -11.19 -12.26 -5.28
N TRP A 154 -10.01 -11.75 -5.65
CA TRP A 154 -9.67 -11.48 -7.04
C TRP A 154 -9.64 -12.76 -7.87
N ALA A 155 -9.01 -13.83 -7.38
CA ALA A 155 -8.93 -15.11 -8.09
C ALA A 155 -10.34 -15.68 -8.36
N ARG A 156 -11.23 -15.68 -7.36
CA ARG A 156 -12.60 -16.16 -7.54
C ARG A 156 -13.40 -15.31 -8.53
N LEU A 157 -13.31 -13.99 -8.44
CA LEU A 157 -14.05 -13.08 -9.33
C LEU A 157 -13.57 -13.20 -10.78
N PHE A 158 -12.26 -13.21 -11.00
CA PHE A 158 -11.68 -12.99 -12.33
C PHE A 158 -11.13 -14.26 -12.99
N LEU A 159 -10.69 -15.26 -12.22
CA LEU A 159 -10.21 -16.52 -12.77
C LEU A 159 -11.31 -17.59 -12.78
N GLU A 160 -12.14 -17.66 -11.74
CA GLU A 160 -13.23 -18.63 -11.67
C GLU A 160 -14.56 -18.10 -12.22
N GLY A 161 -14.68 -16.78 -12.42
CA GLY A 161 -15.92 -16.14 -12.88
C GLY A 161 -17.05 -16.18 -11.86
N ALA A 162 -16.74 -16.29 -10.56
CA ALA A 162 -17.75 -16.24 -9.50
C ALA A 162 -18.39 -14.85 -9.40
N SER A 163 -19.68 -14.80 -9.04
CA SER A 163 -20.33 -13.51 -8.75
C SER A 163 -19.86 -12.94 -7.41
N ALA A 164 -19.97 -11.62 -7.23
CA ALA A 164 -19.62 -10.95 -5.99
C ALA A 164 -20.40 -11.51 -4.79
N GLU A 165 -21.69 -11.80 -4.97
CA GLU A 165 -22.57 -12.36 -3.93
C GLU A 165 -22.14 -13.78 -3.54
N ARG A 166 -21.67 -14.58 -4.51
CA ARG A 166 -21.13 -15.92 -4.24
C ARG A 166 -19.85 -15.81 -3.42
N VAL A 167 -18.92 -14.94 -3.83
CA VAL A 167 -17.67 -14.73 -3.11
C VAL A 167 -17.92 -14.24 -1.70
N GLU A 168 -18.81 -13.25 -1.51
CA GLU A 168 -19.16 -12.73 -0.20
C GLU A 168 -19.72 -13.82 0.71
N ARG A 169 -20.65 -14.64 0.21
CA ARG A 169 -21.23 -15.75 0.96
C ARG A 169 -20.19 -16.82 1.34
N GLU A 170 -19.30 -17.21 0.43
CA GLU A 170 -18.33 -18.27 0.70
C GLU A 170 -17.18 -17.83 1.61
N LEU A 171 -16.76 -16.56 1.48
CA LEU A 171 -15.65 -16.00 2.23
C LEU A 171 -16.09 -15.41 3.58
N PHE A 172 -17.26 -14.78 3.65
CA PHE A 172 -17.70 -13.98 4.79
C PHE A 172 -19.11 -14.32 5.28
N GLY A 173 -19.83 -15.21 4.58
CA GLY A 173 -21.13 -15.69 5.02
C GLY A 173 -20.98 -16.44 6.33
N SER A 174 -21.57 -15.89 7.39
CA SER A 174 -21.61 -16.46 8.73
C SER A 174 -22.14 -17.89 8.69
N ARG A 175 -21.42 -18.82 9.32
CA ARG A 175 -22.08 -19.97 9.95
C ARG A 175 -23.00 -19.39 11.03
N ALA A 176 -24.30 -19.68 10.93
CA ALA A 176 -25.20 -19.62 12.08
C ALA A 176 -24.68 -20.54 13.20
#